data_AF-A0A1G0M5I0-F1
#
_entry.id   AF-A0A1G0M5I0-F1
#
_cell.length_a   1.000
_cell.length_b   1.000
_cell.length_c   1.000
_cell.angle_alpha   90.00
_cell.angle_beta   90.00
_cell.angle_gamma   90.00
#
_symmetry.space_group_name_H-M   'P 1'
#
loop_
_entity.id
_entity.type
_entity.pdbx_description
1 polymer ?
#
loop_
_entity_poly.entity_id
_entity_poly.type
_entity_poly.pdbx_seq_one_letter_code
_entity_poly.pdbx_strand_id
1 'polypeptide(L)' 'MRTTLNIEDSLLEKAAKLTGITEKTSLVRLGLQALIARESSKRLARLAGTEDNLENIPRRRIEGT' A
#
# COMPACT_ATOMS: atom_id res chain seq x y z
N MET A 1 18.22 10.40 -5.85
CA MET A 1 19.41 9.69 -5.32
C MET A 1 19.68 8.47 -6.20
N ARG A 2 20.93 8.24 -6.63
CA ARG A 2 21.32 7.01 -7.33
C ARG A 2 22.03 6.10 -6.35
N THR A 3 21.50 4.90 -6.14
CA THR A 3 22.02 3.91 -5.20
C THR A 3 22.05 2.55 -5.89
N THR A 4 23.09 1.76 -5.62
CA THR A 4 23.18 0.37 -6.10
C THR A 4 22.68 -0.55 -4.99
N LEU A 5 21.72 -1.40 -5.31
CA LEU A 5 21.12 -2.37 -4.39
C LEU A 5 21.21 -3.75 -5.02
N ASN A 6 21.54 -4.76 -4.21
CA ASN A 6 21.47 -6.16 -4.64
C ASN A 6 20.08 -6.70 -4.30
N ILE A 7 19.35 -7.13 -5.33
CA ILE A 7 17.97 -7.62 -5.22
C ILE A 7 17.88 -8.90 -6.05
N GLU A 8 17.24 -9.92 -5.50
CA GLU A 8 16.89 -11.16 -6.20
C GLU A 8 16.13 -10.87 -7.51
N ASP A 9 16.67 -11.28 -8.65
CA ASP A 9 16.03 -11.06 -9.96
C ASP A 9 14.65 -11.75 -10.04
N SER A 10 14.52 -12.93 -9.43
CA SER A 10 13.27 -13.68 -9.35
C SER A 10 12.14 -12.88 -8.68
N LEU A 11 12.48 -12.05 -7.68
CA LEU A 11 11.54 -11.19 -6.99
C LEU A 11 11.09 -10.03 -7.87
N LEU A 12 12.02 -9.39 -8.59
CA LEU A 12 11.72 -8.31 -9.52
C LEU A 12 10.88 -8.80 -10.70
N GLU A 13 11.19 -9.97 -11.26
CA GLU A 13 10.41 -10.57 -12.34
C GLU A 13 8.98 -10.88 -11.89
N LYS A 14 8.82 -11.48 -10.71
CA LYS A 14 7.49 -11.76 -10.15
C LYS A 14 6.70 -10.47 -9.94
N ALA A 15 7.33 -9.43 -9.39
CA ALA A 15 6.69 -8.13 -9.19
C ALA A 15 6.29 -7.51 -10.55
N ALA A 16 7.20 -7.48 -11.53
CA ALA A 16 6.95 -6.98 -12.88
C ALA A 16 5.77 -7.69 -13.55
N LYS A 17 5.71 -9.03 -13.45
CA LYS A 17 4.64 -9.84 -14.01
C LYS A 17 3.28 -9.57 -13.36
N LEU A 18 3.25 -9.35 -12.05
CA LEU A 18 2.01 -9.10 -11.31
C LEU A 18 1.50 -7.66 -11.46
N THR A 19 2.40 -6.67 -11.52
CA THR A 19 2.02 -5.26 -11.61
C THR A 19 2.00 -4.72 -13.04
N GLY A 20 2.56 -5.44 -14.01
CA GLY A 20 2.73 -5.00 -15.40
C GLY A 20 3.81 -3.94 -15.59
N ILE A 21 4.65 -3.67 -14.58
CA ILE A 21 5.64 -2.60 -14.60
C ILE A 21 7.00 -3.18 -14.98
N THR A 22 7.57 -2.66 -16.05
CA THR A 22 8.86 -3.13 -16.60
C THR A 22 10.06 -2.39 -16.01
N GLU A 23 9.85 -1.17 -15.52
CA GLU A 23 10.92 -0.33 -14.97
C GLU A 23 11.28 -0.74 -13.52
N LYS A 24 12.48 -1.30 -13.33
CA LYS A 24 12.97 -1.82 -12.03
C LYS A 24 12.92 -0.77 -10.90
N THR A 25 13.30 0.47 -11.20
CA THR A 25 13.27 1.61 -10.26
C THR A 25 11.85 1.94 -9.80
N SER A 26 10.87 1.89 -10.71
CA SER A 26 9.47 2.12 -10.39
C SER A 26 8.90 1.00 -9.52
N LEU A 27 9.28 -0.27 -9.75
CA LEU A 27 8.91 -1.39 -8.87
C LEU A 27 9.43 -1.19 -7.44
N VAL A 28 10.70 -0.81 -7.28
CA VAL A 28 11.28 -0.56 -5.94
C VAL A 28 10.59 0.61 -5.25
N ARG A 29 10.34 1.71 -5.97
CA ARG A 29 9.62 2.87 -5.43
C ARG A 29 8.21 2.49 -4.94
N LEU A 30 7.48 1.73 -5.75
CA LEU A 30 6.14 1.25 -5.39
C LEU A 30 6.18 0.27 -4.21
N GLY A 31 7.19 -0.60 -4.14
CA GLY A 31 7.37 -1.49 -2.99
C GLY A 31 7.52 -0.71 -1.67
N LEU A 32 8.34 0.35 -1.67
CA LEU A 32 8.50 1.21 -0.50
C LEU A 32 7.19 1.95 -0.16
N GLN A 33 6.49 2.49 -1.15
CA GLN A 33 5.19 3.15 -0.95
C GLN A 33 4.15 2.18 -0.38
N ALA A 34 4.12 0.94 -0.86
CA ALA A 34 3.21 -0.09 -0.36
C ALA A 34 3.50 -0.45 1.10
N LEU A 35 4.78 -0.54 1.50
CA LEU A 35 5.16 -0.78 2.90
C LEU A 35 4.72 0.38 3.80
N ILE A 36 4.93 1.62 3.37
CA ILE A 36 4.48 2.81 4.10
C ILE A 36 2.96 2.81 4.24
N ALA A 37 2.23 2.60 3.15
CA ALA A 37 0.77 2.54 3.16
C ALA A 37 0.26 1.45 4.12
N ARG A 38 0.90 0.27 4.12
CA ARG A 38 0.54 -0.83 5.01
C ARG A 38 0.71 -0.45 6.48
N GLU A 39 1.85 0.11 6.88
CA GLU A 39 2.05 0.49 8.29
C GLU A 39 1.21 1.69 8.71
N SER A 40 1.00 2.66 7.80
CA SER A 40 0.06 3.76 8.00
C SER A 40 -1.36 3.27 8.24
N SER A 41 -1.84 2.28 7.47
CA SER A 41 -3.17 1.69 7.65
C SER A 41 -3.32 1.04 9.03
N LYS A 42 -2.29 0.34 9.53
CA LYS A 42 -2.29 -0.23 10.89
C LYS A 42 -2.31 0.85 11.96
N ARG A 43 -1.55 1.93 11.77
CA ARG A 43 -1.55 3.08 12.69
C ARG A 43 -2.93 3.74 12.75
N LEU A 44 -3.56 3.96 11.59
CA LEU A 44 -4.91 4.52 11.51
C LEU A 44 -5.95 3.60 12.16
N ALA A 45 -5.89 2.29 11.91
CA ALA A 45 -6.78 1.32 12.55
C ALA A 45 -6.69 1.36 14.08
N ARG A 46 -5.49 1.56 14.65
CA ARG A 46 -5.30 1.71 16.11
C ARG A 46 -5.92 2.98 16.68
N LEU A 47 -6.04 4.04 15.88
CA LEU A 47 -6.70 5.27 16.30
C LEU A 47 -8.23 5.12 16.36
N ALA A 48 -8.83 4.06 15.79
CA ALA A 48 -10.26 3.74 15.96
C ALA A 48 -11.24 4.90 15.74
N GLY A 49 -10.88 5.89 14.91
CA GLY A 49 -11.71 7.08 14.68
C GLY A 49 -11.71 8.09 15.84
N THR A 50 -10.67 8.12 16.68
CA THR A 50 -10.45 9.13 17.73
C THR A 50 -10.13 10.52 17.19
N GLU A 51 -10.47 10.82 15.95
CA GLU A 51 -10.29 12.15 15.38
C GLU A 51 -11.41 13.05 15.92
N ASP A 52 -11.03 14.17 16.55
CA ASP A 52 -11.94 15.01 17.33
C ASP A 52 -13.18 15.48 16.56
N ASN A 53 -13.04 15.69 15.25
CA ASN A 53 -14.09 16.18 14.37
C ASN A 53 -14.72 15.07 13.49
N LEU A 54 -14.48 13.80 13.81
CA LEU A 54 -15.00 12.69 13.01
C LEU A 54 -16.49 12.47 13.29
N GLU A 55 -17.34 12.83 12.33
CA GLU A 55 -18.77 12.53 12.40
C GLU A 55 -19.03 11.02 12.18
N ASN A 56 -20.01 10.48 12.89
CA ASN A 56 -20.35 9.06 12.81
C ASN A 56 -21.16 8.79 11.53
N ILE A 57 -20.48 8.40 10.45
CA ILE A 57 -21.14 8.10 9.17
C ILE A 57 -21.80 6.71 9.23
N PRO A 58 -23.14 6.60 9.08
CA PRO A 58 -23.81 5.31 9.11
C PRO A 58 -23.33 4.42 7.96
N ARG A 59 -23.03 3.15 8.26
CA ARG A 59 -22.72 2.16 7.23
C ARG A 59 -23.93 1.97 6.32
N ARG A 60 -23.80 2.30 5.03
CA ARG A 60 -24.83 2.03 4.02
C ARG A 60 -24.97 0.50 3.89
N ARG A 61 -25.99 -0.07 4.53
CA ARG A 61 -26.44 -1.44 4.22
C ARG A 61 -27.18 -1.35 2.89
N ILE A 62 -26.71 -2.11 1.90
CA ILE A 62 -27.52 -2.42 0.72
C ILE A 62 -28.57 -3.38 1.26
N GLU A 63 -29.86 -3.01 1.24
CA GLU A 63 -30.93 -3.95 1.56
C GLU A 63 -30.80 -5.12 0.58
N GLY A 64 -30.65 -6.32 1.14
CA GLY A 64 -30.40 -7.54 0.37
C GLY A 64 -31.51 -7.76 -0.65
N THR A 65 -31.12 -8.10 -1.87
CA THR A 65 -31.98 -8.76 -2.85
C THR A 65 -32.00 -10.25 -2.57
#